data_AF-A0A3C1P838-F1
#
_entry.id   AF-A0A3C1P838-F1
#
_cell.length_a   1.000
_cell.length_b   1.000
_cell.length_c   1.000
_cell.angle_alpha   90.00
_cell.angle_beta   90.00
_cell.angle_gamma   90.00
#
_symmetry.space_group_name_H-M   'P 1'
#
loop_
_entity.id
_entity.type
_entity.pdbx_description
1 polymer ?
#
loop_
_entity_poly.entity_id
_entity_poly.type
_entity_poly.pdbx_seq_one_letter_code
_entity_poly.pdbx_strand_id
1 'polypeptide(L)'
;ARLKAPIYVGELKRSLNKINESISHDIDFYINEVLDEFINLQFLDLFPDAMRRPSNPGQNILGDRGENLSSVLQAICENPTRKIAVLEWLKALTPMDATDLEFVTDITGKILLVLIEANGQKIPIISASDGTLRFLAMIAALFNESDDLPNFSCYFLEELDNGLHPTRLHLLIELIETRVKQTNLQIIATTHSSQLLRLLSYETLQNTSLTYRLENQPDARIKRIFDISPETETLIKEQSLARLHESGWLENIMEFSQEEE
;
A
#
# COMPACT_ATOMS: atom_id res chain seq x y z
N ALA A 1 -29.37 58.94 -34.89
CA ALA A 1 -28.13 58.38 -34.32
C ALA A 1 -28.23 56.84 -34.36
N ARG A 2 -27.55 56.18 -35.32
CA ARG A 2 -27.49 54.72 -35.38
C ARG A 2 -26.45 54.23 -34.37
N LEU A 3 -26.90 53.51 -33.35
CA LEU A 3 -26.10 52.96 -32.26
C LEU A 3 -25.08 51.94 -32.77
N LYS A 4 -23.86 52.01 -32.21
CA LYS A 4 -22.73 51.08 -32.40
C LYS A 4 -23.05 49.68 -31.86
N ALA A 5 -23.94 48.93 -32.51
CA ALA A 5 -24.30 47.57 -32.11
C ALA A 5 -23.33 46.43 -32.53
N PRO A 6 -22.65 46.45 -33.71
CA PRO A 6 -21.94 45.27 -34.18
C PRO A 6 -20.56 45.04 -33.52
N ILE A 7 -19.96 46.06 -32.91
CA ILE A 7 -18.63 45.98 -32.28
C ILE A 7 -18.71 45.21 -30.94
N TYR A 8 -19.76 45.44 -30.15
CA TYR A 8 -19.95 44.80 -28.84
C TYR A 8 -20.22 43.30 -28.93
N VAL A 9 -20.86 42.81 -30.00
CA VAL A 9 -21.15 41.37 -30.18
C VAL A 9 -19.88 40.56 -30.52
N GLY A 10 -18.96 41.16 -31.26
CA GLY A 10 -17.67 40.53 -31.60
C GLY A 10 -16.74 40.40 -30.40
N GLU A 11 -16.72 41.41 -29.52
CA GLU A 11 -15.97 41.38 -28.27
C GLU A 11 -16.55 40.36 -27.28
N LEU A 12 -17.88 40.28 -27.14
CA LEU A 12 -18.53 39.28 -26.29
C LEU A 12 -18.22 37.84 -26.73
N LYS A 13 -18.26 37.56 -28.03
CA LYS A 13 -17.92 36.21 -28.56
C LYS A 13 -16.46 35.85 -28.33
N ARG A 14 -15.53 36.80 -28.46
CA ARG A 14 -14.11 36.56 -28.15
C ARG A 14 -13.88 36.31 -26.66
N SER A 15 -14.54 37.07 -25.79
CA SER A 15 -14.46 36.84 -24.35
C SER A 15 -15.08 35.51 -23.94
N LEU A 16 -16.23 35.13 -24.52
CA LEU A 16 -16.85 33.82 -24.29
C LEU A 16 -15.97 32.67 -24.78
N ASN A 17 -15.33 32.79 -25.95
CA ASN A 17 -14.41 31.76 -26.43
C ASN A 17 -13.16 31.65 -25.55
N LYS A 18 -12.59 32.77 -25.09
CA LYS A 18 -11.46 32.75 -24.15
C LYS A 18 -11.83 32.14 -22.79
N ILE A 19 -13.03 32.44 -22.29
CA ILE A 19 -13.57 31.82 -21.07
C ILE A 19 -13.78 30.32 -21.30
N ASN A 20 -14.29 29.91 -22.46
CA ASN A 20 -14.51 28.51 -22.78
C ASN A 20 -13.19 27.72 -22.98
N GLU A 21 -12.18 28.33 -23.59
CA GLU A 21 -10.83 27.77 -23.72
C GLU A 21 -10.13 27.67 -22.36
N SER A 22 -10.25 28.70 -21.51
CA SER A 22 -9.73 28.67 -20.13
C SER A 22 -10.41 27.58 -19.31
N ILE A 23 -11.74 27.51 -19.34
CA ILE A 23 -12.51 26.48 -18.62
C ILE A 23 -12.16 25.08 -19.14
N SER A 24 -12.01 24.90 -20.45
CA SER A 24 -11.58 23.61 -21.02
C SER A 24 -10.18 23.24 -20.55
N HIS A 25 -9.24 24.19 -20.55
CA HIS A 25 -7.88 23.96 -20.09
C HIS A 25 -7.82 23.65 -18.59
N ASP A 26 -8.59 24.36 -17.77
CA ASP A 26 -8.69 24.12 -16.33
C ASP A 26 -9.31 22.73 -16.06
N ILE A 27 -10.37 22.36 -16.79
CA ILE A 27 -10.99 21.03 -16.69
C ILE A 27 -10.01 19.94 -17.13
N ASP A 28 -9.33 20.10 -18.26
CA ASP A 28 -8.34 19.13 -18.74
C ASP A 28 -7.17 19.01 -17.75
N PHE A 29 -6.73 20.11 -17.15
CA PHE A 29 -5.73 20.12 -16.09
C PHE A 29 -6.20 19.31 -14.87
N TYR A 30 -7.40 19.59 -14.34
CA TYR A 30 -7.94 18.84 -13.20
C TYR A 30 -8.20 17.36 -13.52
N ILE A 31 -8.65 17.05 -14.74
CA ILE A 31 -8.82 15.66 -15.18
C ILE A 31 -7.47 14.95 -15.22
N ASN A 32 -6.44 15.58 -15.76
CA ASN A 32 -5.10 14.98 -15.82
C ASN A 32 -4.51 14.80 -14.41
N GLU A 33 -4.65 15.78 -13.51
CA GLU A 33 -4.21 15.63 -12.11
C GLU A 33 -4.91 14.45 -11.42
N VAL A 34 -6.23 14.33 -11.59
CA VAL A 34 -7.00 13.22 -11.01
C VAL A 34 -6.60 11.89 -11.64
N LEU A 35 -6.42 11.83 -12.96
CA LEU A 35 -5.98 10.62 -13.66
C LEU A 35 -4.56 10.21 -13.23
N ASP A 36 -3.66 11.17 -13.07
CA ASP A 36 -2.30 10.94 -12.59
C ASP A 36 -2.32 10.38 -11.17
N GLU A 37 -3.17 10.89 -10.27
CA GLU A 37 -3.39 10.30 -8.95
C GLU A 37 -3.90 8.84 -9.04
N PHE A 38 -4.90 8.57 -9.89
CA PHE A 38 -5.46 7.22 -10.06
C PHE A 38 -4.48 6.23 -10.69
N ILE A 39 -3.63 6.67 -11.62
CA ILE A 39 -2.60 5.83 -12.25
C ILE A 39 -1.52 5.43 -11.24
N ASN A 40 -1.31 6.25 -10.22
CA ASN A 40 -0.33 5.99 -9.16
C ASN A 40 -0.87 5.14 -8.00
N LEU A 41 -2.10 4.62 -8.11
CA LEU A 41 -2.66 3.66 -7.17
C LEU A 41 -2.35 2.23 -7.63
N GLN A 42 -1.91 1.39 -6.69
CA GLN A 42 -1.78 -0.04 -6.93
C GLN A 42 -2.46 -0.86 -5.83
N PHE A 43 -3.25 -1.85 -6.25
CA PHE A 43 -3.90 -2.82 -5.36
C PHE A 43 -3.04 -4.08 -5.29
N LEU A 44 -2.49 -4.36 -4.11
CA LEU A 44 -1.61 -5.51 -3.87
C LEU A 44 -2.40 -6.61 -3.14
N ASP A 45 -2.77 -7.65 -3.89
CA ASP A 45 -3.39 -8.89 -3.40
C ASP A 45 -2.43 -10.05 -3.64
N LEU A 46 -1.47 -10.23 -2.72
CA LEU A 46 -0.26 -11.01 -2.96
C LEU A 46 -0.50 -12.53 -2.91
N PHE A 47 -0.33 -13.21 -4.06
CA PHE A 47 -0.47 -14.65 -4.20
C PHE A 47 0.89 -15.38 -4.31
N PRO A 48 1.24 -16.27 -3.36
CA PRO A 48 2.48 -17.05 -3.38
C PRO A 48 2.79 -17.74 -4.71
N ASP A 49 1.79 -18.31 -5.37
CA ASP A 49 1.99 -19.01 -6.64
C ASP A 49 2.34 -18.09 -7.82
N ALA A 50 1.96 -16.81 -7.77
CA ALA A 50 2.41 -15.81 -8.74
C ALA A 50 3.88 -15.44 -8.48
N MET A 51 4.22 -15.22 -7.21
CA MET A 51 5.57 -14.84 -6.74
C MET A 51 6.64 -15.89 -7.00
N ARG A 52 6.27 -17.19 -7.00
CA ARG A 52 7.19 -18.30 -7.32
C ARG A 52 7.64 -18.33 -8.77
N ARG A 53 6.96 -17.62 -9.67
CA ARG A 53 7.23 -17.70 -11.11
C ARG A 53 8.50 -16.93 -11.45
N PRO A 54 9.37 -17.48 -12.32
CA PRO A 54 10.49 -16.73 -12.84
C PRO A 54 10.00 -15.55 -13.68
N SER A 55 10.73 -14.44 -13.62
CA SER A 55 10.36 -13.15 -14.20
C SER A 55 11.08 -12.93 -15.53
N ASN A 56 10.46 -12.23 -16.49
CA ASN A 56 11.21 -11.80 -17.66
C ASN A 56 12.24 -10.72 -17.25
N PRO A 57 13.45 -10.72 -17.80
CA PRO A 57 14.44 -9.67 -17.52
C PRO A 57 13.89 -8.26 -17.81
N GLY A 58 14.22 -7.29 -16.96
CA GLY A 58 13.81 -5.90 -17.11
C GLY A 58 12.36 -5.59 -16.71
N GLN A 59 11.62 -6.58 -16.19
CA GLN A 59 10.32 -6.34 -15.58
C GLN A 59 10.52 -5.81 -14.15
N ASN A 60 10.57 -4.49 -14.02
CA ASN A 60 10.90 -3.82 -12.76
C ASN A 60 9.68 -3.31 -11.99
N ILE A 61 8.46 -3.71 -12.41
CA ILE A 61 7.22 -3.41 -11.71
C ILE A 61 6.68 -4.71 -11.12
N LEU A 62 6.42 -4.69 -9.81
CA LEU A 62 5.73 -5.77 -9.11
C LEU A 62 4.27 -5.77 -9.57
N GLY A 63 3.78 -6.92 -10.05
CA GLY A 63 2.37 -7.05 -10.39
C GLY A 63 1.48 -7.05 -9.15
N ASP A 64 0.19 -6.75 -9.33
CA ASP A 64 -0.82 -6.70 -8.26
C ASP A 64 -0.88 -7.98 -7.43
N ARG A 65 -0.52 -9.13 -8.02
CA ARG A 65 -0.51 -10.43 -7.34
C ARG A 65 0.87 -10.86 -6.87
N GLY A 66 1.88 -10.02 -7.02
CA GLY A 66 3.28 -10.30 -6.74
C GLY A 66 4.05 -10.90 -7.93
N GLU A 67 3.54 -10.81 -9.16
CA GLU A 67 4.31 -11.16 -10.34
C GLU A 67 5.58 -10.32 -10.48
N ASN A 68 6.55 -10.82 -11.25
CA ASN A 68 7.84 -10.17 -11.51
C ASN A 68 8.79 -10.04 -10.30
N LEU A 69 8.44 -10.63 -9.15
CA LEU A 69 9.21 -10.53 -7.90
C LEU A 69 10.72 -10.73 -8.09
N SER A 70 11.13 -11.71 -8.91
CA SER A 70 12.56 -12.00 -9.13
C SER A 70 13.29 -10.88 -9.88
N SER A 71 12.68 -10.29 -10.92
CA SER A 71 13.31 -9.20 -11.69
C SER A 71 13.25 -7.87 -10.93
N VAL A 72 12.17 -7.61 -10.18
CA VAL A 72 12.05 -6.42 -9.34
C VAL A 72 13.13 -6.40 -8.25
N LEU A 73 13.26 -7.49 -7.49
CA LEU A 73 14.30 -7.60 -6.47
C LEU A 73 15.71 -7.54 -7.06
N GLN A 74 15.90 -8.08 -8.27
CA GLN A 74 17.17 -7.95 -8.99
C GLN A 74 17.49 -6.48 -9.23
N ALA A 75 16.57 -5.71 -9.83
CA ALA A 75 16.75 -4.29 -10.12
C ALA A 75 16.98 -3.44 -8.85
N ILE A 76 16.25 -3.74 -7.76
CA ILE A 76 16.49 -3.07 -6.47
C ILE A 76 17.93 -3.33 -5.98
N CYS A 77 18.38 -4.58 -6.07
CA CYS A 77 19.70 -5.03 -5.62
C CYS A 77 20.87 -4.56 -6.49
N GLU A 78 20.63 -4.02 -7.69
CA GLU A 78 21.69 -3.40 -8.52
C GLU A 78 22.28 -2.15 -7.86
N ASN A 79 21.52 -1.47 -7.01
CA ASN A 79 22.02 -0.40 -6.15
C ASN A 79 22.54 -0.99 -4.82
N PRO A 80 23.84 -0.86 -4.50
CA PRO A 80 24.42 -1.45 -3.29
C PRO A 80 23.76 -0.98 -1.98
N THR A 81 23.38 0.30 -1.89
CA THR A 81 22.73 0.85 -0.70
C THR A 81 21.35 0.25 -0.51
N ARG A 82 20.54 0.16 -1.58
CA ARG A 82 19.23 -0.49 -1.52
C ARG A 82 19.37 -1.98 -1.22
N LYS A 83 20.35 -2.67 -1.80
CA LYS A 83 20.63 -4.08 -1.51
C LYS A 83 20.90 -4.30 -0.02
N ILE A 84 21.73 -3.47 0.62
CA ILE A 84 22.01 -3.58 2.05
C ILE A 84 20.71 -3.46 2.87
N ALA A 85 19.89 -2.44 2.61
CA ALA A 85 18.63 -2.25 3.31
C ALA A 85 17.66 -3.43 3.11
N VAL A 86 17.51 -3.93 1.87
CA VAL A 86 16.71 -5.13 1.56
C VAL A 86 17.20 -6.34 2.36
N LEU A 87 18.51 -6.56 2.42
CA LEU A 87 19.08 -7.70 3.13
C LEU A 87 18.95 -7.59 4.65
N GLU A 88 18.99 -6.39 5.22
CA GLU A 88 18.72 -6.18 6.65
C GLU A 88 17.29 -6.59 7.01
N TRP A 89 16.31 -6.13 6.22
CA TRP A 89 14.91 -6.51 6.40
C TRP A 89 14.66 -8.00 6.12
N LEU A 90 15.29 -8.56 5.08
CA LEU A 90 15.21 -9.99 4.78
C LEU A 90 15.67 -10.85 5.96
N LYS A 91 16.82 -10.50 6.56
CA LYS A 91 17.38 -11.20 7.71
C LYS A 91 16.47 -11.11 8.93
N ALA A 92 15.88 -9.94 9.17
CA ALA A 92 14.95 -9.74 10.27
C ALA A 92 13.64 -10.54 10.07
N LEU A 93 13.10 -10.54 8.85
CA LEU A 93 11.77 -11.06 8.56
C LEU A 93 11.73 -12.56 8.25
N THR A 94 12.82 -13.19 7.82
CA THR A 94 12.76 -14.60 7.40
C THR A 94 13.13 -15.58 8.52
N PRO A 95 12.44 -16.73 8.64
CA PRO A 95 12.82 -17.79 9.59
C PRO A 95 14.10 -18.55 9.23
N MET A 96 14.55 -18.47 7.98
CA MET A 96 15.50 -19.41 7.38
C MET A 96 16.96 -18.91 7.41
N ASP A 97 17.32 -17.96 8.29
CA ASP A 97 18.63 -17.31 8.29
C ASP A 97 19.06 -16.85 6.87
N ALA A 98 18.12 -16.36 6.05
CA ALA A 98 18.44 -15.90 4.70
C ALA A 98 19.31 -14.64 4.79
N THR A 99 20.53 -14.72 4.24
CA THR A 99 21.56 -13.69 4.37
C THR A 99 21.86 -12.93 3.09
N ASP A 100 21.57 -13.52 1.93
CA ASP A 100 21.76 -12.89 0.62
C ASP A 100 20.72 -13.39 -0.41
N LEU A 101 20.66 -12.70 -1.54
CA LEU A 101 19.84 -13.01 -2.70
C LEU A 101 20.74 -13.22 -3.92
N GLU A 102 20.47 -14.29 -4.68
CA GLU A 102 21.07 -14.57 -5.97
C GLU A 102 19.99 -14.62 -7.05
N PHE A 103 20.33 -14.15 -8.24
CA PHE A 103 19.42 -14.08 -9.39
C PHE A 103 20.02 -14.89 -10.53
N VAL A 104 19.40 -16.02 -10.84
CA VAL A 104 19.89 -16.98 -11.85
C VAL A 104 19.01 -16.92 -13.09
N THR A 105 19.61 -16.91 -14.27
CA THR A 105 18.85 -17.03 -15.52
C THR A 105 18.59 -18.50 -15.84
N ASP A 106 17.32 -18.86 -16.05
CA ASP A 106 16.93 -20.21 -16.44
C ASP A 106 17.15 -20.48 -17.94
N ILE A 107 16.88 -21.72 -18.38
CA ILE A 107 17.05 -22.13 -19.79
C ILE A 107 16.15 -21.36 -20.77
N THR A 108 15.10 -20.71 -20.27
CA THR A 108 14.16 -19.90 -21.06
C THR A 108 14.55 -18.42 -21.10
N GLY A 109 15.65 -18.04 -20.43
CA GLY A 109 16.11 -16.67 -20.34
C GLY A 109 15.43 -15.86 -19.24
N LYS A 110 14.64 -16.49 -18.36
CA LYS A 110 13.94 -15.81 -17.27
C LYS A 110 14.76 -15.78 -16.00
N ILE A 111 14.55 -14.76 -15.18
CA ILE A 111 15.23 -14.55 -13.90
C ILE A 111 14.50 -15.32 -12.80
N LEU A 112 15.23 -16.19 -12.10
CA LEU A 112 14.79 -16.93 -10.94
C LEU A 112 15.53 -16.42 -9.70
N LEU A 113 14.78 -16.02 -8.69
CA LEU A 113 15.32 -15.68 -7.38
C LEU A 113 15.74 -16.95 -6.60
N VAL A 114 16.88 -16.85 -5.94
CA VAL A 114 17.44 -17.86 -5.04
C VAL A 114 17.84 -17.17 -3.73
N LEU A 115 17.33 -17.67 -2.61
CA LEU A 115 17.70 -17.24 -1.27
C LEU A 115 18.98 -17.97 -0.84
N ILE A 116 19.90 -17.25 -0.20
CA ILE A 116 21.14 -17.82 0.33
C ILE A 116 21.07 -17.81 1.86
N GLU A 117 21.05 -18.98 2.48
CA GLU A 117 21.09 -19.10 3.94
C GLU A 117 22.50 -18.86 4.50
N ALA A 118 22.60 -18.57 5.80
CA ALA A 118 23.88 -18.35 6.49
C ALA A 118 24.87 -19.53 6.37
N ASN A 119 24.36 -20.76 6.21
CA ASN A 119 25.16 -21.98 6.00
C ASN A 119 25.64 -22.14 4.54
N GLY A 120 25.29 -21.22 3.64
CA GLY A 120 25.61 -21.26 2.20
C GLY A 120 24.62 -22.06 1.35
N GLN A 121 23.56 -22.62 1.93
CA GLN A 121 22.51 -23.34 1.21
C GLN A 121 21.75 -22.38 0.29
N LYS A 122 21.54 -22.85 -0.94
CA LYS A 122 20.77 -22.13 -1.96
C LYS A 122 19.34 -22.68 -1.98
N ILE A 123 18.37 -21.82 -1.70
CA ILE A 123 16.95 -22.16 -1.71
C ILE A 123 16.28 -21.43 -2.87
N PRO A 124 15.88 -22.13 -3.93
CA PRO A 124 15.09 -21.55 -5.00
C PRO A 124 13.79 -20.94 -4.45
N ILE A 125 13.36 -19.81 -4.99
CA ILE A 125 12.14 -19.11 -4.53
C ILE A 125 10.88 -19.98 -4.57
N ILE A 126 10.83 -20.98 -5.47
CA ILE A 126 9.74 -21.96 -5.55
C ILE A 126 9.58 -22.80 -4.28
N SER A 127 10.65 -22.98 -3.51
CA SER A 127 10.68 -23.72 -2.24
C SER A 127 10.49 -22.82 -1.02
N ALA A 128 10.40 -21.50 -1.19
CA ALA A 128 10.16 -20.59 -0.08
C ALA A 128 8.73 -20.75 0.45
N SER A 129 8.58 -20.54 1.77
CA SER A 129 7.28 -20.53 2.41
C SER A 129 6.45 -19.33 1.92
N ASP A 130 5.13 -19.48 1.97
CA ASP A 130 4.18 -18.44 1.59
C ASP A 130 4.39 -17.12 2.35
N GLY A 131 4.71 -17.19 3.65
CA GLY A 131 5.01 -16.00 4.45
C GLY A 131 6.30 -15.30 3.98
N THR A 132 7.35 -16.05 3.65
CA THR A 132 8.59 -15.49 3.09
C THR A 132 8.33 -14.80 1.76
N LEU A 133 7.51 -15.39 0.88
CA LEU A 133 7.14 -14.80 -0.40
C LEU A 133 6.41 -13.46 -0.22
N ARG A 134 5.40 -13.41 0.67
CA ARG A 134 4.69 -12.16 0.98
C ARG A 134 5.60 -11.08 1.55
N PHE A 135 6.52 -11.44 2.46
CA PHE A 135 7.51 -10.47 2.96
C PHE A 135 8.43 -9.95 1.85
N LEU A 136 8.93 -10.82 0.98
CA LEU A 136 9.77 -10.42 -0.15
C LEU A 136 9.03 -9.49 -1.11
N ALA A 137 7.76 -9.78 -1.41
CA ALA A 137 6.93 -8.92 -2.24
C ALA A 137 6.66 -7.56 -1.58
N MET A 138 6.45 -7.53 -0.26
CA MET A 138 6.31 -6.28 0.47
C MET A 138 7.60 -5.46 0.45
N ILE A 139 8.76 -6.09 0.70
CA ILE A 139 10.05 -5.42 0.54
C ILE A 139 10.21 -4.89 -0.89
N ALA A 140 9.87 -5.69 -1.91
CA ALA A 140 9.93 -5.27 -3.29
C ALA A 140 9.06 -4.02 -3.55
N ALA A 141 7.81 -4.01 -3.08
CA ALA A 141 6.89 -2.88 -3.24
C ALA A 141 7.40 -1.60 -2.53
N LEU A 142 7.90 -1.73 -1.30
CA LEU A 142 8.33 -0.60 -0.46
C LEU A 142 9.71 -0.02 -0.82
N PHE A 143 10.51 -0.77 -1.58
CA PHE A 143 11.82 -0.36 -2.07
C PHE A 143 11.85 -0.12 -3.60
N ASN A 144 10.68 -0.15 -4.24
CA ASN A 144 10.53 0.18 -5.66
C ASN A 144 10.56 1.69 -5.90
N GLU A 145 11.68 2.33 -5.53
CA GLU A 145 11.96 3.74 -5.81
C GLU A 145 12.86 3.83 -7.03
N SER A 146 12.33 4.21 -8.19
CA SER A 146 13.15 4.49 -9.36
C SER A 146 12.59 5.69 -10.09
N ASP A 147 13.44 6.68 -10.37
CA ASP A 147 13.05 7.91 -11.08
C ASP A 147 12.44 7.63 -12.48
N ASP A 148 12.71 6.44 -13.04
CA ASP A 148 12.26 5.98 -14.36
C ASP A 148 11.06 5.00 -14.32
N LEU A 149 10.51 4.68 -13.15
CA LEU A 149 9.35 3.80 -12.98
C LEU A 149 8.14 4.62 -12.54
N PRO A 150 6.89 4.14 -12.76
CA PRO A 150 5.75 4.75 -12.11
C PRO A 150 5.97 4.72 -10.60
N ASN A 151 6.15 5.91 -10.03
CA ASN A 151 6.21 6.10 -8.59
C ASN A 151 4.80 5.96 -8.05
N PHE A 152 4.35 4.71 -7.85
CA PHE A 152 3.10 4.47 -7.14
C PHE A 152 3.17 5.21 -5.80
N SER A 153 2.33 6.22 -5.66
CA SER A 153 2.27 7.04 -4.48
C SER A 153 1.35 6.43 -3.44
N CYS A 154 0.57 5.40 -3.80
CA CYS A 154 -0.35 4.73 -2.89
C CYS A 154 -0.48 3.22 -3.16
N TYR A 155 -0.33 2.42 -2.10
CA TYR A 155 -0.65 0.99 -2.12
C TYR A 155 -1.89 0.69 -1.30
N PHE A 156 -2.80 -0.11 -1.88
CA PHE A 156 -3.91 -0.75 -1.18
C PHE A 156 -3.57 -2.19 -0.88
N LEU A 157 -3.68 -2.59 0.39
CA LEU A 157 -3.35 -3.93 0.87
C LEU A 157 -4.54 -4.53 1.61
N GLU A 158 -5.10 -5.61 1.08
CA GLU A 158 -6.14 -6.36 1.78
C GLU A 158 -5.51 -7.35 2.76
N GLU A 159 -6.08 -7.44 3.96
CA GLU A 159 -5.65 -8.34 5.04
C GLU A 159 -4.12 -8.37 5.21
N LEU A 160 -3.53 -7.23 5.59
CA LEU A 160 -2.07 -7.04 5.63
C LEU A 160 -1.31 -8.13 6.42
N ASP A 161 -1.95 -8.74 7.40
CA ASP A 161 -1.41 -9.81 8.24
C ASP A 161 -1.55 -11.22 7.66
N ASN A 162 -2.31 -11.41 6.57
CA ASN A 162 -2.67 -12.72 6.05
C ASN A 162 -1.46 -13.52 5.56
N GLY A 163 -1.35 -14.76 6.03
CA GLY A 163 -0.28 -15.68 5.68
C GLY A 163 1.09 -15.32 6.26
N LEU A 164 1.16 -14.32 7.15
CA LEU A 164 2.37 -13.93 7.86
C LEU A 164 2.42 -14.57 9.25
N HIS A 165 3.62 -14.84 9.72
CA HIS A 165 3.80 -15.40 11.05
C HIS A 165 3.61 -14.29 12.12
N PRO A 166 2.78 -14.52 13.17
CA PRO A 166 2.50 -13.54 14.22
C PRO A 166 3.72 -12.81 14.79
N THR A 167 4.80 -13.56 15.07
CA THR A 167 6.02 -13.01 15.67
C THR A 167 6.77 -12.03 14.76
N ARG A 168 6.39 -11.91 13.49
CA ARG A 168 7.06 -11.05 12.48
C ARG A 168 6.20 -9.88 12.04
N LEU A 169 4.92 -9.83 12.43
CA LEU A 169 4.03 -8.73 12.09
C LEU A 169 4.60 -7.39 12.56
N HIS A 170 5.24 -7.35 13.73
CA HIS A 170 5.83 -6.11 14.26
C HIS A 170 6.93 -5.54 13.34
N LEU A 171 7.78 -6.40 12.78
CA LEU A 171 8.83 -5.99 11.84
C LEU A 171 8.24 -5.48 10.53
N LEU A 172 7.14 -6.07 10.06
CA LEU A 172 6.44 -5.57 8.88
C LEU A 172 5.84 -4.19 9.11
N ILE A 173 5.16 -3.98 10.25
CA ILE A 173 4.60 -2.68 10.60
C ILE A 173 5.72 -1.65 10.75
N GLU A 174 6.82 -1.99 11.42
CA GLU A 174 7.99 -1.12 11.55
C GLU A 174 8.58 -0.75 10.17
N LEU A 175 8.72 -1.72 9.28
CA LEU A 175 9.16 -1.49 7.90
C LEU A 175 8.20 -0.53 7.19
N ILE A 176 6.90 -0.82 7.17
CA ILE A 176 5.88 0.03 6.53
C ILE A 176 5.93 1.47 7.07
N GLU A 177 5.87 1.65 8.39
CA GLU A 177 5.89 2.97 9.02
C GLU A 177 7.19 3.72 8.74
N THR A 178 8.32 3.03 8.73
CA THR A 178 9.62 3.63 8.38
C THR A 178 9.63 4.13 6.94
N ARG A 179 9.10 3.34 5.99
CA ARG A 179 9.11 3.68 4.58
C ARG A 179 8.12 4.79 4.24
N VAL A 180 6.92 4.76 4.81
CA VAL A 180 5.93 5.85 4.66
C VAL A 180 6.46 7.18 5.22
N LYS A 181 7.27 7.15 6.29
CA LYS A 181 7.89 8.38 6.86
C LYS A 181 9.04 8.94 6.04
N GLN A 182 9.75 8.09 5.30
CA GLN A 182 10.94 8.47 4.54
C GLN A 182 10.65 8.89 3.10
N THR A 183 9.43 8.63 2.64
CA THR A 183 9.03 8.73 1.23
C THR A 183 7.70 9.46 1.12
N ASN A 184 7.22 9.69 -0.11
CA ASN A 184 5.86 10.18 -0.36
C ASN A 184 4.85 9.03 -0.52
N LEU A 185 5.20 7.81 -0.08
CA LEU A 185 4.35 6.65 -0.20
C LEU A 185 3.22 6.67 0.83
N GLN A 186 1.99 6.47 0.36
CA GLN A 186 0.81 6.20 1.17
C GLN A 186 0.51 4.70 1.16
N ILE A 187 0.07 4.16 2.30
CA ILE A 187 -0.39 2.78 2.40
C ILE A 187 -1.76 2.79 3.06
N ILE A 188 -2.72 2.18 2.37
CA ILE A 188 -4.07 1.93 2.88
C ILE A 188 -4.19 0.42 3.02
N ALA A 189 -4.40 -0.05 4.25
CA ALA A 189 -4.44 -1.47 4.55
C ALA A 189 -5.67 -1.85 5.36
N THR A 190 -6.19 -3.05 5.12
CA THR A 190 -7.25 -3.65 5.93
C THR A 190 -6.66 -4.75 6.82
N THR A 191 -7.31 -4.99 7.96
CA THR A 191 -6.93 -6.08 8.88
C THR A 191 -8.10 -6.45 9.77
N HIS A 192 -8.22 -7.73 10.08
CA HIS A 192 -9.09 -8.25 11.14
C HIS A 192 -8.27 -8.71 12.37
N SER A 193 -6.95 -8.52 12.35
CA SER A 193 -6.04 -9.05 13.35
C SER A 193 -5.87 -8.10 14.52
N SER A 194 -6.39 -8.52 15.67
CA SER A 194 -6.12 -7.84 16.93
C SER A 194 -4.62 -7.80 17.27
N GLN A 195 -3.85 -8.78 16.78
CA GLN A 195 -2.39 -8.79 16.96
C GLN A 195 -1.74 -7.64 16.20
N LEU A 196 -2.18 -7.37 14.96
CA LEU A 196 -1.69 -6.23 14.20
C LEU A 196 -2.10 -4.91 14.87
N LEU A 197 -3.37 -4.78 15.29
CA LEU A 197 -3.86 -3.58 15.98
C LEU A 197 -3.08 -3.26 17.27
N ARG A 198 -2.50 -4.27 17.92
CA ARG A 198 -1.65 -4.09 19.12
C ARG A 198 -0.28 -3.47 18.80
N LEU A 199 0.18 -3.60 17.56
CA LEU A 199 1.52 -3.22 17.11
C LEU A 199 1.57 -1.83 16.47
N LEU A 200 0.42 -1.20 16.22
CA LEU A 200 0.35 0.11 15.61
C LEU A 200 1.05 1.16 16.48
N SER A 201 1.87 2.01 15.86
CA SER A 201 2.31 3.24 16.52
C SER A 201 1.11 4.15 16.80
N TYR A 202 1.29 5.10 17.73
CA TYR A 202 0.25 6.07 18.03
C TYR A 202 -0.17 6.90 16.80
N GLU A 203 0.79 7.24 15.95
CA GLU A 203 0.55 7.99 14.71
C GLU A 203 -0.30 7.16 13.72
N THR A 204 0.02 5.88 13.52
CA THR A 204 -0.78 5.00 12.66
C THR A 204 -2.16 4.76 13.25
N LEU A 205 -2.24 4.57 14.57
CA LEU A 205 -3.50 4.42 15.30
C LEU A 205 -4.43 5.64 15.12
N GLN A 206 -3.88 6.86 15.11
CA GLN A 206 -4.64 8.09 14.84
C GLN A 206 -5.25 8.13 13.44
N ASN A 207 -4.67 7.39 12.50
CA ASN A 207 -5.12 7.26 11.12
C ASN A 207 -5.91 5.96 10.88
N THR A 208 -6.21 5.18 11.91
CA THR A 208 -7.04 3.97 11.80
C THR A 208 -8.53 4.33 11.79
N SER A 209 -9.28 3.65 10.91
CA SER A 209 -10.73 3.75 10.82
C SER A 209 -11.39 2.39 10.98
N LEU A 210 -12.56 2.39 11.61
CA LEU A 210 -13.47 1.26 11.67
C LEU A 210 -14.40 1.30 10.45
N THR A 211 -14.40 0.21 9.68
CA THR A 211 -15.42 -0.06 8.67
C THR A 211 -16.49 -0.95 9.31
N TYR A 212 -17.75 -0.54 9.25
CA TYR A 212 -18.86 -1.26 9.88
C TYR A 212 -20.12 -1.16 9.03
N ARG A 213 -21.08 -2.07 9.27
CA ARG A 213 -22.41 -2.04 8.68
C ARG A 213 -23.43 -2.38 9.76
N LEU A 214 -24.47 -1.56 9.88
CA LEU A 214 -25.55 -1.76 10.85
C LEU A 214 -26.59 -2.73 10.29
N GLU A 215 -27.17 -3.60 11.13
CA GLU A 215 -28.10 -4.65 10.67
C GLU A 215 -29.27 -4.12 9.83
N ASN A 216 -29.80 -2.95 10.18
CA ASN A 216 -30.96 -2.33 9.53
C ASN A 216 -30.61 -1.40 8.37
N GLN A 217 -29.33 -1.32 7.97
CA GLN A 217 -28.89 -0.45 6.89
C GLN A 217 -28.08 -1.22 5.84
N PRO A 218 -28.35 -0.98 4.54
CA PRO A 218 -27.67 -1.72 3.49
C PRO A 218 -26.20 -1.29 3.32
N ASP A 219 -25.87 -0.07 3.75
CA ASP A 219 -24.61 0.60 3.39
C ASP A 219 -23.51 0.34 4.44
N ALA A 220 -22.29 0.11 3.94
CA ALA A 220 -21.09 0.14 4.77
C ALA A 220 -20.70 1.59 5.07
N ARG A 221 -20.22 1.82 6.29
CA ARG A 221 -19.78 3.12 6.78
C ARG A 221 -18.35 3.02 7.30
N ILE A 222 -17.65 4.14 7.29
CA ILE A 222 -16.28 4.24 7.80
C ILE A 222 -16.25 5.39 8.81
N LYS A 223 -15.67 5.15 9.98
CA LYS A 223 -15.48 6.16 11.03
C LYS A 223 -14.08 6.03 11.59
N ARG A 224 -13.34 7.14 11.73
CA ARG A 224 -12.03 7.10 12.41
C ARG A 224 -12.21 6.63 13.84
N ILE A 225 -11.28 5.82 14.33
CA ILE A 225 -11.37 5.24 15.67
C ILE A 225 -11.54 6.32 16.73
N PHE A 226 -10.73 7.39 16.67
CA PHE A 226 -10.81 8.49 17.64
C PHE A 226 -12.06 9.36 17.52
N ASP A 227 -12.84 9.23 16.45
CA ASP A 227 -14.10 9.97 16.29
C ASP A 227 -15.31 9.16 16.79
N ILE A 228 -15.12 7.91 17.24
CA ILE A 228 -16.21 7.03 17.69
C ILE A 228 -16.97 7.66 18.85
N SER A 229 -16.27 7.97 19.96
CA SER A 229 -16.82 8.66 21.13
C SER A 229 -15.75 9.53 21.81
N PRO A 230 -16.13 10.54 22.63
CA PRO A 230 -15.18 11.38 23.38
C PRO A 230 -14.22 10.60 24.29
N GLU A 231 -14.63 9.44 24.80
CA GLU A 231 -13.86 8.60 25.72
C GLU A 231 -12.93 7.61 25.01
N THR A 232 -13.00 7.50 23.68
CA THR A 232 -12.31 6.45 22.93
C THR A 232 -10.80 6.48 23.13
N GLU A 233 -10.18 7.66 23.16
CA GLU A 233 -8.74 7.79 23.43
C GLU A 233 -8.36 7.25 24.82
N THR A 234 -9.14 7.57 25.84
CA THR A 234 -8.93 7.11 27.22
C THR A 234 -9.07 5.60 27.30
N LEU A 235 -10.11 5.04 26.69
CA LEU A 235 -10.35 3.59 26.65
C LEU A 235 -9.21 2.83 25.95
N ILE A 236 -8.71 3.36 24.83
CA ILE A 236 -7.57 2.75 24.13
C ILE A 236 -6.30 2.81 24.98
N LYS A 237 -6.06 3.91 25.71
CA LYS A 237 -4.92 4.00 26.65
C LYS A 237 -5.01 2.99 27.79
N GLU A 238 -6.22 2.69 28.29
CA GLU A 238 -6.44 1.76 29.39
C GLU A 238 -6.45 0.29 28.94
N GLN A 239 -7.04 -0.02 27.79
CA GLN A 239 -7.32 -1.39 27.37
C GLN A 239 -6.61 -1.83 26.08
N SER A 240 -6.03 -0.91 25.30
CA SER A 240 -5.56 -1.09 23.92
C SER A 240 -6.69 -1.32 22.90
N LEU A 241 -6.52 -0.79 21.68
CA LEU A 241 -7.48 -0.99 20.59
C LEU A 241 -7.71 -2.48 20.29
N ALA A 242 -6.66 -3.28 20.36
CA ALA A 242 -6.73 -4.73 20.16
C ALA A 242 -7.72 -5.42 21.11
N ARG A 243 -7.75 -5.05 22.40
CA ARG A 243 -8.73 -5.66 23.34
C ARG A 243 -10.16 -5.18 23.08
N LEU A 244 -10.32 -3.92 22.69
CA LEU A 244 -11.64 -3.37 22.34
C LEU A 244 -12.22 -4.10 21.11
N HIS A 245 -11.36 -4.41 20.13
CA HIS A 245 -11.73 -5.24 18.99
C HIS A 245 -12.05 -6.69 19.41
N GLU A 246 -11.20 -7.32 20.24
CA GLU A 246 -11.43 -8.70 20.72
C GLU A 246 -12.70 -8.86 21.57
N SER A 247 -13.12 -7.81 22.29
CA SER A 247 -14.31 -7.84 23.15
C SER A 247 -15.62 -7.57 22.42
N GLY A 248 -15.57 -7.21 21.14
CA GLY A 248 -16.75 -6.77 20.37
C GLY A 248 -17.17 -5.33 20.69
N TRP A 249 -16.35 -4.55 21.39
CA TRP A 249 -16.73 -3.20 21.82
C TRP A 249 -16.93 -2.26 20.63
N LEU A 250 -16.09 -2.37 19.60
CA LEU A 250 -16.13 -1.52 18.40
C LEU A 250 -17.43 -1.71 17.61
N GLU A 251 -17.96 -2.93 17.55
CA GLU A 251 -19.21 -3.25 16.88
C GLU A 251 -20.40 -2.73 17.70
N ASN A 252 -20.42 -3.07 18.98
CA ASN A 252 -21.52 -2.73 19.89
C ASN A 252 -21.70 -1.20 20.02
N ILE A 253 -20.62 -0.42 20.15
CA ILE A 253 -20.72 1.03 20.34
C ILE A 253 -21.34 1.74 19.14
N MET A 254 -21.14 1.21 17.93
CA MET A 254 -21.71 1.78 16.71
C MET A 254 -23.21 1.51 16.58
N GLU A 255 -23.72 0.41 17.14
CA GLU A 255 -25.15 0.14 17.23
C GLU A 255 -25.83 1.10 18.22
N PHE A 256 -25.28 1.25 19.44
CA PHE A 256 -25.88 2.10 20.48
C PHE A 256 -25.87 3.59 20.13
N SER A 257 -24.82 4.09 19.48
CA SER A 257 -24.68 5.51 19.15
C SER A 257 -25.71 6.01 18.12
N GLN A 258 -26.39 5.11 17.41
CA GLN A 258 -27.44 5.45 16.43
C GLN A 258 -28.86 5.42 17.02
N GLU A 259 -29.06 4.83 18.21
CA GLU A 259 -30.37 4.90 18.90
C GLU A 259 -30.62 6.28 19.54
N GLU A 260 -29.58 7.10 19.68
CA GLU A 260 -29.62 8.43 20.30
C GLU A 260 -29.75 9.61 19.31
N GLU A 261 -29.72 9.36 17.99
CA GLU A 261 -29.97 10.35 16.91
C GLU A 261 -31.39 10.24 16.33
#